data_AF-A0A0P1A9J9-F1
#
_entry.id   AF-A0A0P1A9J9-F1
#
_cell.length_a   1.000
_cell.length_b   1.000
_cell.length_c   1.000
_cell.angle_alpha   90.00
_cell.angle_beta   90.00
_cell.angle_gamma   90.00
#
_symmetry.space_group_name_H-M   'P 1'
#
loop_
_entity.id
_entity.type
_entity.pdbx_description
1 polymer ?
#
loop_
_entity_poly.entity_id
_entity_poly.type
_entity_poly.pdbx_seq_one_letter_code
_entity_poly.pdbx_strand_id
1 'polypeptide(L)'
;MSKSIGERLETGIRGDGISNSKENLVNVVKVQPVQKLSSQEEVIGKPVILLSPILDKQESTAYNLLKKVGLDEVEMDIFNSEKFKQWSEDVAYHFPFDKDEGAGIMLKTLAKLDMVKLLTSISTAKVENGEVPFGNHFKDALIDYIAVAKDTDDFADNLEKALLDLATNLMSGNNRIIGQILEGEVLISRIIKNKKNLVDVFQENNVRTWYSSVFVNGQERASVVLNLRLSQQGITDKQIGEAISKDLDKFTMDAMGGVVLRRLSLLLDNHKMDSVTSINTFLETWFQQALVLNADADLVLPKLRDAFSDNEILSFCTSPELYGDDLKAFVQKMLNVFIHEYDNLSDVDVLNGFDLTSFTLEDPEVRFWMLIMKDRHKEAADSEMAGIIFPLFSNDISTLIAAGQSNGNSDIKSLSKSLKLMLEKSQISS
;
A
#
# COMPACT_ATOMS: atom_id res chain seq x y z
N MET A 1 -41.83 22.97 -7.33
CA MET A 1 -40.70 23.74 -6.75
C MET A 1 -40.40 23.16 -5.37
N SER A 2 -39.29 22.45 -5.27
CA SER A 2 -38.82 21.70 -4.09
C SER A 2 -38.13 22.62 -3.09
N LYS A 3 -38.43 22.45 -1.80
CA LYS A 3 -37.58 22.93 -0.69
C LYS A 3 -36.53 21.88 -0.33
N SER A 4 -35.34 22.33 0.03
CA SER A 4 -34.11 21.54 0.17
C SER A 4 -34.02 20.77 1.49
N ILE A 5 -33.16 19.74 1.46
CA ILE A 5 -32.92 18.73 2.50
C ILE A 5 -32.17 19.28 3.74
N GLY A 6 -31.92 20.59 3.82
CA GLY A 6 -31.14 21.22 4.90
C GLY A 6 -31.89 21.54 6.20
N GLU A 7 -33.22 21.37 6.29
CA GLU A 7 -34.01 21.83 7.45
C GLU A 7 -34.41 20.72 8.46
N ARG A 8 -33.81 19.52 8.40
CA ARG A 8 -34.27 18.38 9.23
C ARG A 8 -33.33 17.86 10.32
N LEU A 9 -32.22 18.53 10.62
CA LEU A 9 -31.31 18.12 11.71
C LEU A 9 -30.83 19.31 12.57
N GLU A 10 -31.77 20.07 13.12
CA GLU A 10 -31.52 20.93 14.28
C GLU A 10 -32.64 20.73 15.31
N THR A 11 -32.39 19.89 16.32
CA THR A 11 -33.00 20.00 17.66
C THR A 11 -32.24 19.07 18.60
N GLY A 12 -31.42 19.63 19.49
CA GLY A 12 -30.87 18.90 20.64
C GLY A 12 -29.47 19.29 21.12
N ILE A 13 -29.17 20.59 21.27
CA ILE A 13 -27.98 21.07 22.00
C ILE A 13 -28.41 21.54 23.42
N ARG A 14 -27.52 21.29 24.40
CA ARG A 14 -27.35 21.85 25.76
C ARG A 14 -27.87 20.93 26.88
N GLY A 15 -27.14 20.61 27.95
CA GLY A 15 -25.87 21.15 28.47
C GLY A 15 -26.03 21.33 29.99
N ASP A 16 -25.13 20.76 30.78
CA ASP A 16 -24.84 21.04 32.20
C ASP A 16 -23.58 20.21 32.52
N GLY A 17 -22.52 20.66 33.19
CA GLY A 17 -22.18 21.89 33.87
C GLY A 17 -20.82 21.62 34.52
N ILE A 18 -19.92 22.60 34.49
CA ILE A 18 -18.58 22.52 35.10
C ILE A 18 -18.74 22.39 36.63
N SER A 19 -18.01 21.46 37.26
CA SER A 19 -17.76 21.51 38.70
C SER A 19 -16.29 21.20 39.01
N ASN A 20 -15.62 22.23 39.53
CA ASN A 20 -14.28 22.16 40.08
C ASN A 20 -14.30 21.46 41.44
N SER A 21 -13.45 20.45 41.63
CA SER A 21 -12.86 20.17 42.94
C SER A 21 -11.40 19.78 42.79
N LYS A 22 -10.54 20.64 43.35
CA LYS A 22 -9.18 20.29 43.76
C LYS A 22 -9.31 19.52 45.07
N GLU A 23 -8.69 18.35 45.18
CA GLU A 23 -7.85 17.98 46.34
C GLU A 23 -7.14 16.63 46.12
N ASN A 24 -5.81 16.72 46.09
CA ASN A 24 -4.76 15.79 46.55
C ASN A 24 -5.06 14.28 46.67
N LEU A 25 -4.22 13.44 46.03
CA LEU A 25 -3.13 12.70 46.70
C LEU A 25 -2.42 11.73 45.72
N VAL A 26 -1.14 12.02 45.46
CA VAL A 26 0.03 11.11 45.45
C VAL A 26 -0.26 9.59 45.33
N ASN A 27 0.09 8.97 44.19
CA ASN A 27 1.23 8.05 44.11
C ASN A 27 1.51 7.55 42.70
N VAL A 28 2.80 7.54 42.38
CA VAL A 28 3.43 7.07 41.15
C VAL A 28 3.37 5.54 41.10
N VAL A 29 2.67 4.98 40.11
CA VAL A 29 3.07 3.72 39.48
C VAL A 29 2.81 3.84 37.97
N LYS A 30 3.89 4.07 37.20
CA LYS A 30 3.90 3.84 35.76
C LYS A 30 3.56 2.37 35.52
N VAL A 31 2.35 2.09 35.04
CA VAL A 31 2.02 0.78 34.48
C VAL A 31 2.25 0.89 32.98
N GLN A 32 3.32 0.25 32.51
CA GLN A 32 3.51 -0.05 31.08
C GLN A 32 2.31 -0.83 30.56
N PRO A 33 1.83 -0.61 29.32
CA PRO A 33 1.09 -1.64 28.63
C PRO A 33 2.08 -2.76 28.29
N VAL A 34 2.10 -3.78 29.14
CA VAL A 34 2.77 -5.05 28.88
C VAL A 34 2.22 -5.60 27.58
N GLN A 35 3.13 -5.80 26.61
CA GLN A 35 2.93 -6.65 25.45
C GLN A 35 2.34 -7.98 25.90
N LYS A 36 1.05 -8.20 25.64
CA LYS A 36 0.52 -9.56 25.51
C LYS A 36 0.89 -10.04 24.11
N LEU A 37 2.08 -10.64 24.03
CA LEU A 37 2.41 -11.64 23.02
C LEU A 37 1.37 -12.77 23.16
N SER A 38 0.32 -12.72 22.33
CA SER A 38 -0.54 -13.87 22.06
C SER A 38 -0.15 -14.40 20.69
N SER A 39 0.84 -15.29 20.67
CA SER A 39 1.19 -16.13 19.52
C SER A 39 0.14 -17.23 19.34
N GLN A 40 -1.07 -16.83 19.00
CA GLN A 40 -2.02 -17.71 18.34
C GLN A 40 -2.26 -17.09 16.97
N GLU A 41 -1.71 -17.73 15.94
CA GLU A 41 -2.25 -17.62 14.59
C GLU A 41 -3.72 -18.04 14.67
N GLU A 42 -4.62 -17.09 14.91
CA GLU A 42 -6.00 -17.23 14.45
C GLU A 42 -5.90 -17.25 12.93
N VAL A 43 -5.76 -18.46 12.38
CA VAL A 43 -6.15 -18.72 11.01
C VAL A 43 -7.64 -18.46 10.97
N ILE A 44 -8.03 -17.19 10.73
CA ILE A 44 -9.37 -16.83 10.30
C ILE A 44 -9.51 -17.42 8.89
N GLY A 45 -9.73 -18.74 8.83
CA GLY A 45 -10.18 -19.40 7.64
C GLY A 45 -11.62 -18.96 7.43
N LYS A 46 -11.87 -18.21 6.34
CA LYS A 46 -13.23 -18.10 5.81
C LYS A 46 -13.84 -19.52 5.76
N PRO A 47 -15.10 -19.72 6.19
CA PRO A 47 -15.71 -21.03 6.20
C PRO A 47 -15.67 -21.65 4.80
N VAL A 48 -15.23 -22.91 4.73
CA VAL A 48 -15.21 -23.68 3.47
C VAL A 48 -16.65 -23.81 2.97
N ILE A 49 -16.93 -23.23 1.81
CA ILE A 49 -18.22 -23.33 1.14
C ILE A 49 -18.32 -24.75 0.57
N LEU A 50 -19.06 -25.64 1.24
CA LEU A 50 -19.38 -26.98 0.73
C LEU A 50 -20.65 -26.93 -0.12
N LEU A 51 -20.57 -27.34 -1.38
CA LEU A 51 -21.75 -27.57 -2.23
C LEU A 51 -22.38 -28.94 -1.92
N SER A 52 -22.92 -29.09 -0.71
CA SER A 52 -23.67 -30.29 -0.33
C SER A 52 -24.99 -30.37 -1.10
N PRO A 53 -25.47 -31.55 -1.53
CA PRO A 53 -26.76 -31.70 -2.22
C PRO A 53 -27.98 -31.30 -1.37
N ILE A 54 -27.85 -31.22 -0.04
CA ILE A 54 -28.93 -30.76 0.84
C ILE A 54 -28.92 -29.23 0.88
N LEU A 55 -30.04 -28.60 0.51
CA LEU A 55 -30.23 -27.17 0.71
C LEU A 55 -30.36 -26.89 2.21
N ASP A 56 -29.50 -26.02 2.74
CA ASP A 56 -29.76 -25.46 4.06
C ASP A 56 -30.97 -24.50 3.99
N LYS A 57 -31.36 -23.94 5.15
CA LYS A 57 -32.53 -23.06 5.25
C LYS A 57 -32.36 -21.80 4.39
N GLN A 58 -31.15 -21.25 4.28
CA GLN A 58 -30.88 -20.03 3.53
C GLN A 58 -30.92 -20.31 2.02
N GLU A 59 -30.27 -21.38 1.59
CA GLU A 59 -30.28 -21.82 0.19
C GLU A 59 -31.70 -22.20 -0.28
N SER A 60 -32.51 -22.83 0.58
CA SER A 60 -33.92 -23.11 0.29
C SER A 60 -34.74 -21.84 0.08
N THR A 61 -34.50 -20.81 0.91
CA THR A 61 -35.14 -19.50 0.75
C THR A 61 -34.72 -18.83 -0.56
N ALA A 62 -33.43 -18.82 -0.89
CA ALA A 62 -32.93 -18.25 -2.14
C ALA A 62 -33.48 -18.97 -3.37
N TYR A 63 -33.60 -20.30 -3.32
CA TYR A 63 -34.21 -21.11 -4.39
C TYR A 63 -35.69 -20.81 -4.57
N ASN A 64 -36.44 -20.59 -3.49
CA ASN A 64 -37.86 -20.19 -3.60
C ASN A 64 -38.01 -18.80 -4.22
N LEU A 65 -37.13 -17.85 -3.89
CA LEU A 65 -37.09 -16.53 -4.54
C LEU A 65 -36.74 -16.66 -6.03
N LEU A 66 -35.82 -17.56 -6.37
CA LEU A 66 -35.42 -17.84 -7.76
C LEU A 66 -36.62 -18.28 -8.59
N LYS A 67 -37.38 -19.25 -8.10
CA LYS A 67 -38.61 -19.74 -8.75
C LYS A 67 -39.70 -18.68 -8.83
N LYS A 68 -39.84 -17.86 -7.80
CA LYS A 68 -40.85 -16.79 -7.75
C LYS A 68 -40.64 -15.77 -8.87
N VAL A 69 -39.39 -15.44 -9.21
CA VAL A 69 -39.12 -14.53 -10.32
C VAL A 69 -39.10 -15.25 -11.69
N GLY A 70 -39.12 -16.59 -11.71
CA GLY A 70 -39.07 -17.40 -12.93
C GLY A 70 -37.67 -17.49 -13.55
N LEU A 71 -36.60 -17.43 -12.73
CA LEU A 71 -35.23 -17.51 -13.24
C LEU A 71 -34.85 -18.94 -13.66
N ASP A 72 -35.53 -19.94 -13.12
CA ASP A 72 -35.41 -21.34 -13.52
C ASP A 72 -35.87 -21.59 -14.96
N GLU A 73 -36.82 -20.78 -15.44
CA GLU A 73 -37.38 -20.85 -16.80
C GLU A 73 -36.51 -20.17 -17.88
N VAL A 74 -35.50 -19.39 -17.50
CA VAL A 74 -34.56 -18.78 -18.47
C VAL A 74 -33.81 -19.89 -19.22
N GLU A 75 -33.63 -19.84 -20.53
CA GLU A 75 -33.04 -21.00 -21.23
C GLU A 75 -31.51 -21.08 -21.13
N MET A 76 -30.78 -19.95 -21.28
CA MET A 76 -29.30 -20.02 -21.34
C MET A 76 -28.56 -18.81 -20.76
N ASP A 77 -29.10 -17.60 -20.85
CA ASP A 77 -28.37 -16.39 -20.47
C ASP A 77 -28.89 -15.81 -19.16
N ILE A 78 -28.51 -16.44 -18.05
CA ILE A 78 -28.99 -16.07 -16.71
C ILE A 78 -28.59 -14.62 -16.41
N PHE A 79 -27.32 -14.27 -16.56
CA PHE A 79 -26.80 -13.01 -16.03
C PHE A 79 -27.25 -11.78 -16.80
N ASN A 80 -27.55 -11.90 -18.09
CA ASN A 80 -28.11 -10.78 -18.86
C ASN A 80 -29.65 -10.72 -18.78
N SER A 81 -30.29 -11.53 -17.93
CA SER A 81 -31.75 -11.54 -17.78
C SER A 81 -32.24 -10.57 -16.70
N GLU A 82 -33.35 -9.87 -16.98
CA GLU A 82 -34.04 -9.05 -15.98
C GLU A 82 -34.48 -9.88 -14.76
N LYS A 83 -34.70 -11.19 -14.95
CA LYS A 83 -35.03 -12.13 -13.88
C LYS A 83 -33.89 -12.32 -12.90
N PHE A 84 -32.64 -12.37 -13.38
CA PHE A 84 -31.48 -12.46 -12.50
C PHE A 84 -31.31 -11.18 -11.69
N LYS A 85 -31.54 -10.02 -12.30
CA LYS A 85 -31.52 -8.73 -11.58
C LYS A 85 -32.57 -8.66 -10.47
N GLN A 86 -33.82 -9.02 -10.77
CA GLN A 86 -34.88 -9.08 -9.76
C GLN A 86 -34.55 -10.07 -8.64
N TRP A 87 -34.00 -11.24 -9.00
CA TRP A 87 -33.62 -12.24 -8.01
C TRP A 87 -32.46 -11.79 -7.12
N SER A 88 -31.44 -11.15 -7.68
CA SER A 88 -30.28 -10.68 -6.91
C SER A 88 -30.67 -9.56 -5.93
N GLU A 89 -31.60 -8.69 -6.33
CA GLU A 89 -32.21 -7.68 -5.46
C GLU A 89 -33.03 -8.35 -4.33
N ASP A 90 -33.85 -9.36 -4.65
CA ASP A 90 -34.62 -10.13 -3.67
C ASP A 90 -33.68 -10.84 -2.67
N VAL A 91 -32.59 -11.45 -3.13
CA VAL A 91 -31.58 -12.07 -2.23
C VAL A 91 -30.93 -11.01 -1.35
N ALA A 92 -30.47 -9.89 -1.90
CA ALA A 92 -29.84 -8.83 -1.12
C ALA A 92 -30.77 -8.26 -0.04
N TYR A 93 -32.09 -8.21 -0.30
CA TYR A 93 -33.08 -7.81 0.67
C TYR A 93 -33.28 -8.84 1.81
N HIS A 94 -33.28 -10.13 1.48
CA HIS A 94 -33.52 -11.21 2.45
C HIS A 94 -32.27 -11.60 3.26
N PHE A 95 -31.08 -11.31 2.75
CA PHE A 95 -29.80 -11.57 3.41
C PHE A 95 -28.98 -10.27 3.55
N PRO A 96 -29.47 -9.26 4.30
CA PRO A 96 -28.91 -7.91 4.29
C PRO A 96 -27.64 -7.76 5.15
N PHE A 97 -27.32 -8.76 5.96
CA PHE A 97 -26.27 -8.65 6.98
C PHE A 97 -24.86 -8.82 6.39
N ASP A 98 -24.71 -9.56 5.31
CA ASP A 98 -23.45 -9.72 4.58
C ASP A 98 -23.71 -9.95 3.08
N LYS A 99 -23.22 -9.03 2.24
CA LYS A 99 -23.36 -9.11 0.78
C LYS A 99 -22.56 -10.29 0.20
N ASP A 100 -21.44 -10.65 0.83
CA ASP A 100 -20.59 -11.74 0.38
C ASP A 100 -21.23 -13.09 0.74
N GLU A 101 -21.90 -13.17 1.91
CA GLU A 101 -22.74 -14.33 2.27
C GLU A 101 -23.89 -14.51 1.28
N GLY A 102 -24.60 -13.43 0.95
CA GLY A 102 -25.67 -13.45 -0.05
C GLY A 102 -25.19 -13.91 -1.43
N ALA A 103 -24.05 -13.41 -1.89
CA ALA A 103 -23.42 -13.83 -3.13
C ALA A 103 -23.01 -15.32 -3.12
N GLY A 104 -22.47 -15.80 -2.00
CA GLY A 104 -22.21 -17.22 -1.79
C GLY A 104 -23.48 -18.07 -1.93
N ILE A 105 -24.57 -17.66 -1.27
CA ILE A 105 -25.87 -18.35 -1.37
C ILE A 105 -26.37 -18.36 -2.82
N MET A 106 -26.23 -17.25 -3.55
CA MET A 106 -26.60 -17.19 -4.97
C MET A 106 -25.83 -18.20 -5.80
N LEU A 107 -24.50 -18.26 -5.65
CA LEU A 107 -23.65 -19.19 -6.38
C LEU A 107 -24.07 -20.64 -6.13
N LYS A 108 -24.25 -21.01 -4.86
CA LYS A 108 -24.71 -22.36 -4.49
C LYS A 108 -26.08 -22.69 -5.07
N THR A 109 -27.01 -21.73 -5.03
CA THR A 109 -28.37 -21.91 -5.54
C THR A 109 -28.38 -22.14 -7.06
N LEU A 110 -27.59 -21.36 -7.80
CA LEU A 110 -27.44 -21.51 -9.25
C LEU A 110 -26.76 -22.83 -9.63
N ALA A 111 -25.70 -23.21 -8.92
CA ALA A 111 -24.99 -24.46 -9.17
C ALA A 111 -25.88 -25.70 -8.98
N LYS A 112 -26.81 -25.64 -8.01
CA LYS A 112 -27.80 -26.71 -7.76
C LYS A 112 -28.96 -26.73 -8.74
N LEU A 113 -29.33 -25.57 -9.28
CA LEU A 113 -30.42 -25.46 -10.24
C LEU A 113 -30.04 -26.14 -11.56
N ASP A 114 -28.97 -25.66 -12.18
CA ASP A 114 -28.46 -26.18 -13.44
C ASP A 114 -27.01 -25.74 -13.63
N MET A 115 -26.11 -26.68 -13.36
CA MET A 115 -24.67 -26.47 -13.45
C MET A 115 -24.21 -26.12 -14.87
N VAL A 116 -24.76 -26.79 -15.88
CA VAL A 116 -24.36 -26.57 -17.29
C VAL A 116 -24.79 -25.18 -17.74
N LYS A 117 -26.00 -24.77 -17.35
CA LYS A 117 -26.52 -23.44 -17.63
C LYS A 117 -25.73 -22.36 -16.90
N LEU A 118 -25.33 -22.57 -15.65
CA LEU A 118 -24.45 -21.65 -14.91
C LEU A 118 -23.10 -21.45 -15.63
N LEU A 119 -22.41 -22.55 -15.96
CA LEU A 119 -21.12 -22.49 -16.66
C LEU A 119 -21.22 -21.76 -18.00
N THR A 120 -22.27 -22.08 -18.78
CA THR A 120 -22.53 -21.42 -20.06
C THR A 120 -22.79 -19.92 -19.88
N SER A 121 -23.68 -19.56 -18.95
CA SER A 121 -24.01 -18.17 -18.63
C SER A 121 -22.78 -17.35 -18.21
N ILE A 122 -21.85 -17.92 -17.43
CA ILE A 122 -20.60 -17.25 -17.06
C ILE A 122 -19.79 -16.93 -18.34
N SER A 123 -19.53 -17.95 -19.16
CA SER A 123 -18.66 -17.83 -20.34
C SER A 123 -19.19 -16.86 -21.42
N THR A 124 -20.52 -16.67 -21.48
CA THR A 124 -21.19 -15.82 -22.48
C THR A 124 -21.68 -14.48 -21.93
N ALA A 125 -21.42 -14.18 -20.66
CA ALA A 125 -21.83 -12.94 -20.01
C ALA A 125 -21.34 -11.71 -20.78
N LYS A 126 -22.19 -10.68 -20.91
CA LYS A 126 -21.86 -9.45 -21.63
C LYS A 126 -21.69 -8.33 -20.63
N VAL A 127 -20.65 -7.51 -20.83
CA VAL A 127 -20.43 -6.34 -20.00
C VAL A 127 -21.56 -5.33 -20.21
N GLU A 128 -22.13 -4.87 -19.09
CA GLU A 128 -23.10 -3.79 -19.06
C GLU A 128 -22.52 -2.65 -18.21
N ASN A 129 -22.57 -1.42 -18.72
CA ASN A 129 -22.06 -0.22 -18.03
C ASN A 129 -20.59 -0.32 -17.55
N GLY A 130 -19.76 -1.11 -18.24
CA GLY A 130 -18.35 -1.29 -17.86
C GLY A 130 -18.11 -2.33 -16.76
N GLU A 131 -19.13 -3.09 -16.35
CA GLU A 131 -19.04 -4.13 -15.33
C GLU A 131 -19.54 -5.50 -15.84
N VAL A 132 -19.12 -6.57 -15.18
CA VAL A 132 -19.68 -7.91 -15.41
C VAL A 132 -21.11 -7.98 -14.86
N PRO A 133 -22.06 -8.63 -15.56
CA PRO A 133 -23.48 -8.51 -15.29
C PRO A 133 -23.93 -9.21 -13.99
N PHE A 134 -23.10 -10.11 -13.44
CA PHE A 134 -23.33 -10.72 -12.14
C PHE A 134 -22.83 -9.89 -10.94
N GLY A 135 -22.14 -8.78 -11.18
CA GLY A 135 -21.66 -7.86 -10.14
C GLY A 135 -20.45 -8.36 -9.36
N ASN A 136 -19.81 -7.43 -8.62
CA ASN A 136 -18.54 -7.70 -7.94
C ASN A 136 -18.65 -8.72 -6.78
N HIS A 137 -19.70 -8.67 -5.98
CA HIS A 137 -19.86 -9.63 -4.87
C HIS A 137 -20.02 -11.07 -5.36
N PHE A 138 -20.80 -11.30 -6.42
CA PHE A 138 -20.92 -12.63 -7.03
C PHE A 138 -19.61 -13.09 -7.67
N LYS A 139 -18.92 -12.18 -8.38
CA LYS A 139 -17.59 -12.43 -8.95
C LYS A 139 -16.60 -12.89 -7.87
N ASP A 140 -16.56 -12.17 -6.75
CA ASP A 140 -15.65 -12.48 -5.65
C ASP A 140 -16.02 -13.78 -4.95
N ALA A 141 -17.30 -14.06 -4.71
CA ALA A 141 -17.75 -15.34 -4.17
C ALA A 141 -17.39 -16.52 -5.08
N LEU A 142 -17.50 -16.35 -6.39
CA LEU A 142 -17.13 -17.35 -7.39
C LEU A 142 -15.62 -17.62 -7.40
N ILE A 143 -14.81 -16.56 -7.38
CA ILE A 143 -13.35 -16.67 -7.37
C ILE A 143 -12.86 -17.27 -6.05
N ASP A 144 -13.44 -16.87 -4.91
CA ASP A 144 -13.14 -17.44 -3.60
C ASP A 144 -13.51 -18.94 -3.53
N TYR A 145 -14.66 -19.32 -4.13
CA TYR A 145 -15.04 -20.74 -4.24
C TYR A 145 -13.99 -21.54 -5.01
N ILE A 146 -13.61 -21.06 -6.21
CA ILE A 146 -12.60 -21.71 -7.05
C ILE A 146 -11.29 -21.88 -6.27
N ALA A 147 -10.81 -20.82 -5.60
CA ALA A 147 -9.56 -20.83 -4.87
C ALA A 147 -9.51 -21.90 -3.76
N VAL A 148 -10.66 -22.20 -3.14
CA VAL A 148 -10.77 -23.17 -2.04
C VAL A 148 -11.03 -24.60 -2.54
N ALA A 149 -11.86 -24.77 -3.57
CA ALA A 149 -12.39 -26.09 -3.94
C ALA A 149 -11.58 -26.83 -5.03
N LYS A 150 -10.67 -26.13 -5.72
CA LYS A 150 -9.99 -26.62 -6.94
C LYS A 150 -9.35 -28.02 -6.85
N ASP A 151 -8.72 -28.38 -5.73
CA ASP A 151 -8.05 -29.69 -5.62
C ASP A 151 -9.00 -30.84 -5.25
N THR A 152 -10.24 -30.51 -4.95
CA THR A 152 -11.20 -31.43 -4.34
C THR A 152 -12.50 -31.56 -5.13
N ASP A 153 -12.70 -30.71 -6.14
CA ASP A 153 -13.96 -30.58 -6.86
C ASP A 153 -13.74 -30.21 -8.33
N ASP A 154 -14.02 -31.16 -9.24
CA ASP A 154 -13.99 -30.96 -10.69
C ASP A 154 -14.89 -29.79 -11.14
N PHE A 155 -15.91 -29.44 -10.35
CA PHE A 155 -16.75 -28.29 -10.65
C PHE A 155 -16.01 -26.96 -10.52
N ALA A 156 -15.06 -26.84 -9.59
CA ALA A 156 -14.24 -25.64 -9.45
C ALA A 156 -13.35 -25.41 -10.68
N ASP A 157 -12.78 -26.47 -11.26
CA ASP A 157 -12.04 -26.40 -12.52
C ASP A 157 -12.92 -25.92 -13.68
N ASN A 158 -14.17 -26.39 -13.74
CA ASN A 158 -15.11 -25.96 -14.76
C ASN A 158 -15.51 -24.48 -14.59
N LEU A 159 -15.71 -24.01 -13.36
CA LEU A 159 -16.01 -22.61 -13.07
C LEU A 159 -14.84 -21.70 -13.41
N GLU A 160 -13.61 -22.11 -13.08
CA GLU A 160 -12.40 -21.38 -13.45
C GLU A 160 -12.28 -21.26 -14.97
N LYS A 161 -12.46 -22.37 -15.68
CA LYS A 161 -12.45 -22.39 -17.14
C LYS A 161 -13.50 -21.43 -17.72
N ALA A 162 -14.72 -21.45 -17.21
CA ALA A 162 -15.78 -20.56 -17.68
C ALA A 162 -15.43 -19.07 -17.48
N LEU A 163 -14.78 -18.72 -16.36
CA LEU A 163 -14.30 -17.35 -16.12
C LEU A 163 -13.14 -16.95 -17.04
N LEU A 164 -12.20 -17.86 -17.31
CA LEU A 164 -11.09 -17.60 -18.23
C LEU A 164 -11.58 -17.50 -19.68
N ASP A 165 -12.59 -18.29 -20.06
CA ASP A 165 -13.26 -18.18 -21.35
C ASP A 165 -13.96 -16.81 -21.48
N LEU A 166 -14.67 -16.36 -20.43
CA LEU A 166 -15.24 -15.01 -20.38
C LEU A 166 -14.15 -13.95 -20.53
N ALA A 167 -13.06 -14.03 -19.77
CA ALA A 167 -11.95 -13.09 -19.84
C ALA A 167 -11.37 -13.00 -21.27
N THR A 168 -11.15 -14.15 -21.91
CA THR A 168 -10.69 -14.26 -23.29
C THR A 168 -11.64 -13.60 -24.27
N ASN A 169 -12.95 -13.87 -24.14
CA ASN A 169 -13.98 -13.26 -24.96
C ASN A 169 -13.97 -11.73 -24.82
N LEU A 170 -13.85 -11.21 -23.59
CA LEU A 170 -13.77 -9.77 -23.33
C LEU A 170 -12.49 -9.13 -23.88
N MET A 171 -11.37 -9.85 -23.83
CA MET A 171 -10.09 -9.40 -24.41
C MET A 171 -10.14 -9.22 -25.94
N SER A 172 -11.01 -9.96 -26.63
CA SER A 172 -11.16 -9.89 -28.09
C SER A 172 -11.98 -8.68 -28.59
N GLY A 173 -12.62 -7.92 -27.70
CA GLY A 173 -13.51 -6.82 -28.05
C GLY A 173 -13.18 -5.48 -27.38
N ASN A 174 -14.18 -4.60 -27.28
CA ASN A 174 -14.05 -3.27 -26.66
C ASN A 174 -13.84 -3.33 -25.13
N ASN A 175 -14.05 -4.50 -24.51
CA ASN A 175 -13.97 -4.70 -23.07
C ASN A 175 -12.62 -5.29 -22.64
N ARG A 176 -11.57 -5.07 -23.43
CA ARG A 176 -10.26 -5.70 -23.24
C ARG A 176 -9.69 -5.52 -21.84
N ILE A 177 -9.87 -4.32 -21.27
CA ILE A 177 -9.38 -3.98 -19.93
C ILE A 177 -10.08 -4.84 -18.85
N ILE A 178 -11.40 -5.01 -18.97
CA ILE A 178 -12.18 -5.82 -18.02
C ILE A 178 -11.76 -7.29 -18.12
N GLY A 179 -11.56 -7.79 -19.33
CA GLY A 179 -11.04 -9.15 -19.57
C GLY A 179 -9.67 -9.37 -18.91
N GLN A 180 -8.73 -8.44 -19.09
CA GLN A 180 -7.40 -8.51 -18.46
C GLN A 180 -7.46 -8.47 -16.93
N ILE A 181 -8.34 -7.64 -16.35
CA ILE A 181 -8.53 -7.58 -14.90
C ILE A 181 -9.10 -8.90 -14.39
N LEU A 182 -10.15 -9.42 -15.05
CA LEU A 182 -10.80 -10.67 -14.65
C LEU A 182 -9.84 -11.86 -14.72
N GLU A 183 -9.06 -11.98 -15.79
CA GLU A 183 -8.03 -13.02 -15.92
C GLU A 183 -7.06 -12.97 -14.74
N GLY A 184 -6.53 -11.79 -14.43
CA GLY A 184 -5.60 -11.59 -13.31
C GLY A 184 -6.21 -11.97 -11.97
N GLU A 185 -7.43 -11.52 -11.71
CA GLU A 185 -8.14 -11.84 -10.48
C GLU A 185 -8.32 -13.34 -10.28
N VAL A 186 -8.66 -14.08 -11.34
CA VAL A 186 -8.77 -15.55 -11.31
C VAL A 186 -7.41 -16.20 -11.05
N LEU A 187 -6.38 -15.80 -11.78
CA LEU A 187 -5.04 -16.39 -11.65
C LEU A 187 -4.42 -16.17 -10.26
N ILE A 188 -4.60 -14.98 -9.68
CA ILE A 188 -4.03 -14.56 -8.39
C ILE A 188 -4.81 -15.15 -7.20
N SER A 189 -6.06 -15.55 -7.39
CA SER A 189 -6.88 -16.16 -6.32
C SER A 189 -6.26 -17.41 -5.70
N ARG A 190 -5.41 -18.11 -6.45
CA ARG A 190 -4.68 -19.32 -6.01
C ARG A 190 -3.70 -19.07 -4.86
N ILE A 191 -3.37 -17.82 -4.54
CA ILE A 191 -2.49 -17.48 -3.40
C ILE A 191 -3.08 -17.94 -2.06
N ILE A 192 -4.42 -17.98 -1.88
CA ILE A 192 -5.08 -18.41 -0.63
C ILE A 192 -4.65 -19.81 -0.21
N LYS A 193 -4.46 -20.72 -1.17
CA LYS A 193 -4.03 -22.10 -0.91
C LYS A 193 -2.59 -22.15 -0.40
N ASN A 194 -1.75 -21.25 -0.90
CA ASN A 194 -0.30 -21.26 -0.70
C ASN A 194 0.17 -20.15 0.24
N LYS A 195 -0.63 -19.70 1.22
CA LYS A 195 -0.29 -18.65 2.22
C LYS A 195 1.13 -18.75 2.84
N LYS A 196 1.80 -19.89 2.70
CA LYS A 196 3.18 -20.14 3.12
C LYS A 196 4.26 -19.59 2.16
N ASN A 197 3.93 -19.26 0.91
CA ASN A 197 4.89 -18.62 0.01
C ASN A 197 4.21 -17.78 -1.09
N LEU A 198 4.00 -16.50 -0.79
CA LEU A 198 3.46 -15.50 -1.73
C LEU A 198 4.20 -15.47 -3.08
N VAL A 199 5.48 -15.83 -3.07
CA VAL A 199 6.38 -15.86 -4.23
C VAL A 199 5.98 -16.92 -5.26
N ASP A 200 5.42 -18.06 -4.83
CA ASP A 200 5.20 -19.21 -5.71
C ASP A 200 4.20 -18.89 -6.83
N VAL A 201 3.24 -18.00 -6.57
CA VAL A 201 2.25 -17.60 -7.59
C VAL A 201 2.92 -16.90 -8.78
N PHE A 202 4.00 -16.15 -8.53
CA PHE A 202 4.73 -15.43 -9.58
C PHE A 202 5.68 -16.35 -10.35
N GLN A 203 5.83 -17.61 -9.92
CA GLN A 203 6.54 -18.63 -10.68
C GLN A 203 5.64 -19.32 -11.72
N GLU A 204 4.31 -19.20 -11.61
CA GLU A 204 3.39 -19.78 -12.59
C GLU A 204 3.47 -19.00 -13.93
N ASN A 205 3.66 -19.73 -15.04
CA ASN A 205 3.88 -19.13 -16.36
C ASN A 205 2.68 -18.30 -16.86
N ASN A 206 1.46 -18.72 -16.53
CA ASN A 206 0.23 -17.97 -16.81
C ASN A 206 0.20 -16.62 -16.08
N VAL A 207 0.60 -16.55 -14.81
CA VAL A 207 0.68 -15.31 -14.03
C VAL A 207 1.76 -14.40 -14.61
N ARG A 208 2.93 -14.94 -14.97
CA ARG A 208 3.99 -14.17 -15.64
C ARG A 208 3.51 -13.58 -16.95
N THR A 209 2.89 -14.41 -17.79
CA THR A 209 2.37 -14.00 -19.10
C THR A 209 1.30 -12.91 -18.95
N TRP A 210 0.35 -13.12 -18.04
CA TRP A 210 -0.69 -12.14 -17.73
C TRP A 210 -0.07 -10.82 -17.27
N TYR A 211 0.80 -10.85 -16.26
CA TYR A 211 1.45 -9.66 -15.70
C TYR A 211 2.18 -8.88 -16.81
N SER A 212 3.02 -9.55 -17.59
CA SER A 212 3.74 -8.93 -18.70
C SER A 212 2.81 -8.35 -19.78
N SER A 213 1.66 -8.97 -20.02
CA SER A 213 0.68 -8.49 -21.02
C SER A 213 -0.10 -7.24 -20.55
N VAL A 214 -0.29 -7.09 -19.24
CA VAL A 214 -1.01 -5.98 -18.62
C VAL A 214 -0.06 -4.82 -18.27
N PHE A 215 1.23 -5.10 -18.13
CA PHE A 215 2.26 -4.12 -17.76
C PHE A 215 2.78 -3.28 -18.95
N VAL A 216 2.36 -3.56 -20.19
CA VAL A 216 2.80 -2.78 -21.36
C VAL A 216 2.12 -1.40 -21.37
N ASN A 217 2.92 -0.34 -21.54
CA ASN A 217 2.51 1.09 -21.60
C ASN A 217 2.19 1.76 -20.24
N GLY A 218 2.94 1.44 -19.19
CA GLY A 218 3.02 2.31 -17.99
C GLY A 218 1.76 2.36 -17.13
N GLN A 219 1.04 1.25 -16.99
CA GLN A 219 -0.17 1.22 -16.17
C GLN A 219 -0.04 0.29 -14.97
N GLU A 220 -0.20 0.89 -13.79
CA GLU A 220 -0.32 0.31 -12.44
C GLU A 220 -1.36 -0.83 -12.30
N ARG A 221 -2.05 -1.22 -13.38
CA ARG A 221 -3.21 -2.12 -13.36
C ARG A 221 -2.89 -3.49 -12.80
N ALA A 222 -1.78 -4.10 -13.21
CA ALA A 222 -1.35 -5.38 -12.66
C ALA A 222 -1.11 -5.27 -11.15
N SER A 223 -0.43 -4.22 -10.71
CA SER A 223 -0.19 -3.93 -9.30
C SER A 223 -1.47 -3.62 -8.51
N VAL A 224 -2.47 -2.97 -9.14
CA VAL A 224 -3.79 -2.72 -8.54
C VAL A 224 -4.53 -4.04 -8.30
N VAL A 225 -4.60 -4.91 -9.31
CA VAL A 225 -5.25 -6.22 -9.20
C VAL A 225 -4.55 -7.08 -8.14
N LEU A 226 -3.21 -7.14 -8.19
CA LEU A 226 -2.41 -7.83 -7.19
C LEU A 226 -2.69 -7.27 -5.79
N ASN A 227 -2.56 -5.97 -5.58
CA ASN A 227 -2.78 -5.34 -4.27
C ASN A 227 -4.19 -5.60 -3.72
N LEU A 228 -5.22 -5.48 -4.58
CA LEU A 228 -6.60 -5.78 -4.20
C LEU A 228 -6.75 -7.22 -3.75
N ARG A 229 -6.30 -8.18 -4.57
CA ARG A 229 -6.43 -9.60 -4.27
C ARG A 229 -5.63 -10.00 -3.04
N LEU A 230 -4.39 -9.53 -2.90
CA LEU A 230 -3.60 -9.77 -1.69
C LEU A 230 -4.31 -9.26 -0.43
N SER A 231 -4.92 -8.07 -0.49
CA SER A 231 -5.70 -7.52 0.63
C SER A 231 -6.93 -8.37 0.97
N GLN A 232 -7.71 -8.75 -0.05
CA GLN A 232 -8.92 -9.58 0.13
C GLN A 232 -8.61 -10.96 0.72
N GLN A 233 -7.40 -11.47 0.46
CA GLN A 233 -6.91 -12.73 0.98
C GLN A 233 -6.30 -12.62 2.39
N GLY A 234 -6.28 -11.42 2.96
CA GLY A 234 -5.71 -11.13 4.28
C GLY A 234 -4.19 -11.16 4.30
N ILE A 235 -3.53 -10.99 3.15
CA ILE A 235 -2.07 -10.88 3.08
C ILE A 235 -1.67 -9.51 3.61
N THR A 236 -0.95 -9.53 4.72
CA THR A 236 -0.47 -8.33 5.42
C THR A 236 0.77 -7.76 4.75
N ASP A 237 1.05 -6.49 4.99
CA ASP A 237 2.26 -5.83 4.48
C ASP A 237 3.55 -6.47 5.01
N LYS A 238 3.52 -6.99 6.24
CA LYS A 238 4.63 -7.76 6.80
C LYS A 238 4.92 -9.01 5.99
N GLN A 239 3.89 -9.76 5.59
CA GLN A 239 4.06 -10.95 4.74
C GLN A 239 4.58 -10.59 3.34
N ILE A 240 4.20 -9.43 2.81
CA ILE A 240 4.74 -8.89 1.55
C ILE A 240 6.24 -8.59 1.70
N GLY A 241 6.64 -7.87 2.76
CA GLY A 241 8.05 -7.56 3.03
C GLY A 241 8.91 -8.80 3.28
N GLU A 242 8.40 -9.76 4.06
CA GLU A 242 9.05 -11.05 4.29
C GLU A 242 9.25 -11.83 2.97
N ALA A 243 8.28 -11.76 2.04
CA ALA A 243 8.41 -12.40 0.73
C ALA A 243 9.50 -11.74 -0.15
N ILE A 244 9.63 -10.41 -0.09
CA ILE A 244 10.64 -9.65 -0.83
C ILE A 244 12.05 -9.89 -0.29
N SER A 245 12.20 -10.20 1.01
CA SER A 245 13.50 -10.47 1.62
C SER A 245 14.18 -11.77 1.16
N LYS A 246 13.48 -12.60 0.37
CA LYS A 246 14.01 -13.85 -0.18
C LYS A 246 14.84 -13.59 -1.45
N ASP A 247 15.66 -14.56 -1.84
CA ASP A 247 16.34 -14.53 -3.14
C ASP A 247 15.31 -14.76 -4.25
N LEU A 248 14.90 -13.67 -4.90
CA LEU A 248 13.84 -13.63 -5.90
C LEU A 248 14.44 -13.45 -7.29
N ASP A 249 13.84 -14.11 -8.29
CA ASP A 249 14.18 -13.79 -9.67
C ASP A 249 13.69 -12.38 -10.04
N LYS A 250 14.36 -11.76 -11.02
CA LYS A 250 14.12 -10.38 -11.43
C LYS A 250 12.63 -10.07 -11.68
N PHE A 251 11.92 -10.95 -12.38
CA PHE A 251 10.49 -10.73 -12.67
C PHE A 251 9.68 -10.63 -11.38
N THR A 252 9.92 -11.51 -10.42
CA THR A 252 9.17 -11.53 -9.16
C THR A 252 9.50 -10.31 -8.29
N MET A 253 10.77 -9.86 -8.29
CA MET A 253 11.15 -8.60 -7.66
C MET A 253 10.41 -7.41 -8.28
N ASP A 254 10.36 -7.31 -9.61
CA ASP A 254 9.67 -6.22 -10.32
C ASP A 254 8.16 -6.22 -9.99
N ALA A 255 7.53 -7.40 -10.00
CA ALA A 255 6.11 -7.54 -9.69
C ALA A 255 5.77 -7.14 -8.25
N MET A 256 6.57 -7.59 -7.30
CA MET A 256 6.42 -7.25 -5.88
C MET A 256 6.74 -5.79 -5.59
N GLY A 257 7.75 -5.22 -6.26
CA GLY A 257 8.05 -3.79 -6.21
C GLY A 257 6.86 -2.95 -6.67
N GLY A 258 6.15 -3.39 -7.72
CA GLY A 258 4.90 -2.77 -8.15
C GLY A 258 3.81 -2.77 -7.08
N VAL A 259 3.69 -3.86 -6.29
CA VAL A 259 2.75 -3.94 -5.17
C VAL A 259 3.16 -3.00 -4.03
N VAL A 260 4.45 -2.96 -3.67
CA VAL A 260 5.00 -2.05 -2.65
C VAL A 260 4.72 -0.60 -3.03
N LEU A 261 5.01 -0.21 -4.27
CA LEU A 261 4.72 1.13 -4.77
C LEU A 261 3.23 1.45 -4.68
N ARG A 262 2.34 0.49 -5.01
CA ARG A 262 0.90 0.72 -4.92
C ARG A 262 0.45 0.94 -3.47
N ARG A 263 0.94 0.14 -2.52
CA ARG A 263 0.64 0.28 -1.07
C ARG A 263 1.06 1.66 -0.55
N LEU A 264 2.29 2.06 -0.86
CA LEU A 264 2.83 3.35 -0.43
C LEU A 264 2.13 4.53 -1.11
N SER A 265 1.72 4.37 -2.38
CA SER A 265 0.93 5.38 -3.10
C SER A 265 -0.44 5.61 -2.46
N LEU A 266 -1.12 4.55 -2.02
CA LEU A 266 -2.40 4.68 -1.33
C LEU A 266 -2.28 5.47 -0.02
N LEU A 267 -1.16 5.34 0.71
CA LEU A 267 -0.90 6.17 1.88
C LEU A 267 -0.72 7.65 1.53
N LEU A 268 0.00 7.95 0.44
CA LEU A 268 0.16 9.33 -0.04
C LEU A 268 -1.17 9.94 -0.48
N ASP A 269 -2.00 9.17 -1.19
CA ASP A 269 -3.32 9.62 -1.64
C ASP A 269 -4.25 9.90 -0.44
N ASN A 270 -4.20 9.07 0.60
CA ASN A 270 -4.97 9.29 1.83
C ASN A 270 -4.50 10.54 2.58
N HIS A 271 -3.20 10.84 2.60
CA HIS A 271 -2.68 12.06 3.22
C HIS A 271 -3.12 13.33 2.50
N LYS A 272 -3.16 13.32 1.17
CA LYS A 272 -3.69 14.46 0.40
C LYS A 272 -5.14 14.80 0.76
N MET A 273 -5.89 13.83 1.30
CA MET A 273 -7.25 14.03 1.79
C MET A 273 -7.33 14.44 3.27
N ASP A 274 -6.29 14.18 4.06
CA ASP A 274 -6.24 14.49 5.50
C ASP A 274 -5.29 15.67 5.78
N SER A 275 -5.88 16.87 5.89
CA SER A 275 -5.14 18.13 6.10
C SER A 275 -4.69 18.37 7.54
N VAL A 276 -4.96 17.45 8.48
CA VAL A 276 -4.73 17.68 9.92
C VAL A 276 -3.39 17.13 10.40
N THR A 277 -2.82 16.14 9.71
CA THR A 277 -1.58 15.47 10.12
C THR A 277 -0.34 16.28 9.72
N SER A 278 0.60 16.48 10.66
CA SER A 278 1.86 17.17 10.35
C SER A 278 2.70 16.37 9.34
N ILE A 279 3.43 17.06 8.46
CA ILE A 279 4.27 16.43 7.43
C ILE A 279 5.25 15.41 8.04
N ASN A 280 5.93 15.77 9.14
CA ASN A 280 6.88 14.87 9.80
C ASN A 280 6.21 13.61 10.36
N THR A 281 5.03 13.74 10.97
CA THR A 281 4.27 12.58 11.47
C THR A 281 3.83 11.66 10.32
N PHE A 282 3.43 12.25 9.19
CA PHE A 282 3.07 11.47 8.02
C PHE A 282 4.29 10.78 7.40
N LEU A 283 5.40 11.48 7.20
CA LEU A 283 6.64 10.90 6.68
C LEU A 283 7.13 9.77 7.58
N GLU A 284 7.11 9.93 8.91
CA GLU A 284 7.44 8.83 9.83
C GLU A 284 6.56 7.60 9.59
N THR A 285 5.24 7.78 9.48
CA THR A 285 4.30 6.69 9.18
C THR A 285 4.60 6.03 7.84
N TRP A 286 4.88 6.83 6.81
CA TRP A 286 5.18 6.35 5.46
C TRP A 286 6.48 5.56 5.41
N PHE A 287 7.56 6.06 6.03
CA PHE A 287 8.85 5.37 6.08
C PHE A 287 8.76 4.09 6.92
N GLN A 288 8.01 4.08 8.02
CA GLN A 288 7.73 2.86 8.79
C GLN A 288 7.00 1.82 7.94
N GLN A 289 6.01 2.24 7.15
CA GLN A 289 5.33 1.34 6.23
C GLN A 289 6.27 0.81 5.14
N ALA A 290 7.12 1.67 4.57
CA ALA A 290 8.11 1.27 3.57
C ALA A 290 9.09 0.24 4.13
N LEU A 291 9.52 0.41 5.39
CA LEU A 291 10.34 -0.55 6.12
C LEU A 291 9.62 -1.89 6.30
N VAL A 292 8.36 -1.90 6.74
CA VAL A 292 7.56 -3.13 6.91
C VAL A 292 7.40 -3.88 5.58
N LEU A 293 7.26 -3.14 4.48
CA LEU A 293 7.17 -3.69 3.13
C LEU A 293 8.53 -4.11 2.55
N ASN A 294 9.63 -3.93 3.28
CA ASN A 294 10.99 -4.12 2.80
C ASN A 294 11.24 -3.41 1.46
N ALA A 295 10.80 -2.15 1.38
CA ALA A 295 10.89 -1.36 0.17
C ALA A 295 12.36 -1.08 -0.23
N ASP A 296 12.58 -1.00 -1.54
CA ASP A 296 13.83 -0.50 -2.10
C ASP A 296 13.76 1.05 -2.16
N ALA A 297 14.81 1.72 -1.68
CA ALA A 297 14.86 3.18 -1.64
C ALA A 297 14.85 3.81 -3.04
N ASP A 298 15.59 3.22 -3.99
CA ASP A 298 15.65 3.69 -5.39
C ASP A 298 14.27 3.61 -6.04
N LEU A 299 13.53 2.55 -5.71
CA LEU A 299 12.18 2.33 -6.23
C LEU A 299 11.18 3.37 -5.72
N VAL A 300 11.21 3.67 -4.41
CA VAL A 300 10.15 4.45 -3.77
C VAL A 300 10.40 5.95 -3.71
N LEU A 301 11.65 6.41 -3.82
CA LEU A 301 11.99 7.84 -3.79
C LEU A 301 11.23 8.66 -4.85
N PRO A 302 11.15 8.24 -6.14
CA PRO A 302 10.38 8.98 -7.14
C PRO A 302 8.91 9.16 -6.74
N LYS A 303 8.32 8.16 -6.08
CA LYS A 303 6.94 8.23 -5.62
C LYS A 303 6.76 9.20 -4.45
N LEU A 304 7.75 9.29 -3.57
CA LEU A 304 7.74 10.27 -2.48
C LEU A 304 7.84 11.70 -3.02
N ARG A 305 8.65 11.92 -4.08
CA ARG A 305 8.79 13.19 -4.79
C ARG A 305 7.52 13.66 -5.52
N ASP A 306 6.58 12.75 -5.83
CA ASP A 306 5.25 13.13 -6.34
C ASP A 306 4.40 13.90 -5.29
N ALA A 307 4.81 13.86 -4.01
CA ALA A 307 4.06 14.42 -2.90
C ALA A 307 4.84 15.45 -2.08
N PHE A 308 6.16 15.36 -2.02
CA PHE A 308 7.02 16.22 -1.20
C PHE A 308 8.20 16.75 -2.00
N SER A 309 8.64 17.95 -1.65
CA SER A 309 9.89 18.51 -2.15
C SER A 309 11.10 17.77 -1.57
N ASP A 310 12.22 17.81 -2.29
CA ASP A 310 13.49 17.23 -1.81
C ASP A 310 13.89 17.81 -0.46
N ASN A 311 13.69 19.11 -0.23
CA ASN A 311 13.97 19.74 1.07
C ASN A 311 13.10 19.16 2.21
N GLU A 312 11.81 18.91 1.98
CA GLU A 312 10.95 18.26 2.99
C GLU A 312 11.41 16.84 3.30
N ILE A 313 11.77 16.08 2.27
CA ILE A 313 12.28 14.71 2.41
C ILE A 313 13.62 14.71 3.16
N LEU A 314 14.56 15.58 2.77
CA LEU A 314 15.87 15.71 3.40
C LEU A 314 15.77 16.22 4.84
N SER A 315 14.85 17.15 5.13
CA SER A 315 14.57 17.63 6.49
C SER A 315 14.18 16.49 7.41
N PHE A 316 13.31 15.60 6.94
CA PHE A 316 12.97 14.39 7.68
C PHE A 316 14.17 13.44 7.80
N CYS A 317 14.84 13.13 6.67
CA CYS A 317 15.88 12.10 6.62
C CYS A 317 17.16 12.48 7.38
N THR A 318 17.47 13.77 7.49
CA THR A 318 18.64 14.30 8.23
C THR A 318 18.31 14.69 9.67
N SER A 319 17.07 14.45 10.12
CA SER A 319 16.65 14.81 11.46
C SER A 319 17.39 13.96 12.53
N PRO A 320 17.99 14.59 13.54
CA PRO A 320 18.61 13.87 14.66
C PRO A 320 17.58 13.19 15.57
N GLU A 321 16.30 13.57 15.45
CA GLU A 321 15.20 13.05 16.25
C GLU A 321 14.63 11.73 15.72
N LEU A 322 15.16 11.18 14.63
CA LEU A 322 14.73 9.87 14.16
C LEU A 322 15.02 8.79 15.22
N TYR A 323 13.98 8.05 15.62
CA TYR A 323 14.07 6.97 16.59
C TYR A 323 13.95 5.60 15.89
N GLY A 324 14.68 4.60 16.40
CA GLY A 324 14.68 3.23 15.88
C GLY A 324 15.81 2.95 14.89
N ASP A 325 16.59 1.90 15.15
CA ASP A 325 17.78 1.58 14.35
C ASP A 325 17.41 1.14 12.92
N ASP A 326 16.32 0.40 12.76
CA ASP A 326 15.85 -0.06 11.44
C ASP A 326 15.36 1.10 10.57
N LEU A 327 14.63 2.06 11.16
CA LEU A 327 14.19 3.27 10.46
C LEU A 327 15.40 4.10 10.04
N LYS A 328 16.38 4.30 10.93
CA LYS A 328 17.63 5.00 10.60
C LYS A 328 18.38 4.32 9.46
N ALA A 329 18.46 2.99 9.47
CA ALA A 329 19.12 2.23 8.41
C ALA A 329 18.40 2.41 7.06
N PHE A 330 17.06 2.40 7.04
CA PHE A 330 16.30 2.63 5.82
C PHE A 330 16.40 4.07 5.32
N VAL A 331 16.32 5.06 6.21
CA VAL A 331 16.56 6.47 5.89
C VAL A 331 17.97 6.68 5.33
N GLN A 332 18.98 5.99 5.88
CA GLN A 332 20.34 6.05 5.35
C GLN A 332 20.41 5.50 3.92
N LYS A 333 19.68 4.42 3.60
CA LYS A 333 19.56 3.95 2.20
C LYS A 333 18.96 5.02 1.31
N MET A 334 17.89 5.70 1.76
CA MET A 334 17.28 6.82 1.03
C MET A 334 18.29 7.95 0.78
N LEU A 335 19.02 8.37 1.80
CA LEU A 335 20.06 9.40 1.68
C LEU A 335 21.17 8.98 0.71
N ASN A 336 21.55 7.71 0.67
CA ASN A 336 22.54 7.22 -0.29
C ASN A 336 22.05 7.34 -1.73
N VAL A 337 20.75 7.11 -2.00
CA VAL A 337 20.16 7.36 -3.32
C VAL A 337 20.33 8.82 -3.71
N PHE A 338 19.98 9.75 -2.80
CA PHE A 338 20.21 11.18 -3.02
C PHE A 338 21.70 11.48 -3.27
N ILE A 339 22.63 10.95 -2.47
CA ILE A 339 24.08 11.20 -2.63
C ILE A 339 24.54 10.84 -4.05
N HIS A 340 24.10 9.69 -4.57
CA HIS A 340 24.46 9.22 -5.91
C HIS A 340 24.00 10.14 -7.04
N GLU A 341 22.92 10.90 -6.85
CA GLU A 341 22.47 11.89 -7.84
C GLU A 341 23.48 13.03 -8.04
N TYR A 342 24.35 13.28 -7.04
CA TYR A 342 25.35 14.34 -7.08
C TYR A 342 26.74 13.86 -7.50
N ASP A 343 26.96 12.56 -7.75
CA ASP A 343 28.29 11.95 -8.00
C ASP A 343 29.11 12.63 -9.12
N ASN A 344 28.45 13.30 -10.06
CA ASN A 344 29.10 13.98 -11.18
C ASN A 344 29.39 15.48 -10.94
N LEU A 345 29.03 16.03 -9.77
CA LEU A 345 29.23 17.43 -9.41
C LEU A 345 30.38 17.59 -8.42
N SER A 346 31.13 18.70 -8.53
CA SER A 346 32.14 19.03 -7.53
C SER A 346 31.51 19.40 -6.20
N ASP A 347 32.23 19.25 -5.10
CA ASP A 347 31.69 19.52 -3.76
C ASP A 347 31.18 20.95 -3.57
N VAL A 348 31.83 21.91 -4.25
CA VAL A 348 31.43 23.31 -4.29
C VAL A 348 30.17 23.51 -5.13
N ASP A 349 30.07 22.83 -6.28
CA ASP A 349 28.87 22.92 -7.13
C ASP A 349 27.65 22.32 -6.45
N VAL A 350 27.82 21.22 -5.71
CA VAL A 350 26.75 20.64 -4.87
C VAL A 350 26.27 21.67 -3.85
N LEU A 351 27.19 22.27 -3.08
CA LEU A 351 26.83 23.24 -2.04
C LEU A 351 26.14 24.48 -2.62
N ASN A 352 26.64 24.99 -3.74
CA ASN A 352 26.04 26.13 -4.42
C ASN A 352 24.66 25.80 -4.99
N GLY A 353 24.41 24.54 -5.38
CA GLY A 353 23.12 24.07 -5.88
C GLY A 353 21.98 24.10 -4.86
N PHE A 354 22.30 24.23 -3.56
CA PHE A 354 21.31 24.43 -2.50
C PHE A 354 20.89 25.90 -2.32
N ASP A 355 21.50 26.85 -3.05
CA ASP A 355 21.14 28.27 -3.00
C ASP A 355 21.09 28.87 -1.58
N LEU A 356 21.96 28.38 -0.69
CA LEU A 356 21.99 28.76 0.72
C LEU A 356 22.35 30.24 0.91
N THR A 357 21.51 30.98 1.64
CA THR A 357 21.79 32.39 2.01
C THR A 357 22.73 32.54 3.20
N SER A 358 22.83 31.51 4.03
CA SER A 358 23.73 31.41 5.19
C SER A 358 24.01 29.94 5.47
N PHE A 359 25.19 29.64 6.01
CA PHE A 359 25.52 28.27 6.38
C PHE A 359 25.16 28.01 7.85
N THR A 360 24.16 27.17 8.08
CA THR A 360 23.71 26.79 9.43
C THR A 360 23.62 25.27 9.58
N LEU A 361 24.15 24.76 10.70
CA LEU A 361 24.15 23.32 11.04
C LEU A 361 22.75 22.76 11.31
N GLU A 362 21.74 23.62 11.43
CA GLU A 362 20.34 23.23 11.56
C GLU A 362 19.64 23.09 10.20
N ASP A 363 20.26 23.56 9.12
CA ASP A 363 19.70 23.46 7.78
C ASP A 363 19.78 22.01 7.26
N PRO A 364 18.67 21.41 6.83
CA PRO A 364 18.65 20.07 6.23
C PRO A 364 19.61 19.88 5.06
N GLU A 365 19.72 20.88 4.18
CA GLU A 365 20.55 20.81 2.98
C GLU A 365 22.03 20.88 3.35
N VAL A 366 22.39 21.69 4.35
CA VAL A 366 23.73 21.69 4.93
C VAL A 366 24.07 20.33 5.54
N ARG A 367 23.17 19.75 6.32
CA ARG A 367 23.39 18.42 6.92
C ARG A 367 23.57 17.36 5.85
N PHE A 368 22.76 17.41 4.80
CA PHE A 368 22.86 16.50 3.67
C PHE A 368 24.18 16.69 2.90
N TRP A 369 24.59 17.92 2.62
CA TRP A 369 25.90 18.21 2.03
C TRP A 369 27.06 17.65 2.87
N MET A 370 26.99 17.80 4.20
CA MET A 370 28.00 17.22 5.09
C MET A 370 28.06 15.68 4.99
N LEU A 371 26.94 15.00 4.69
CA LEU A 371 26.93 13.56 4.43
C LEU A 371 27.62 13.22 3.11
N ILE A 372 27.35 13.97 2.03
CA ILE A 372 28.05 13.82 0.75
C ILE A 372 29.56 13.93 0.95
N MET A 373 30.00 14.95 1.70
CA MET A 373 31.41 15.21 1.95
C MET A 373 32.09 14.05 2.71
N LYS A 374 31.38 13.44 3.66
CA LYS A 374 31.89 12.27 4.39
C LYS A 374 31.98 11.03 3.53
N ASP A 375 31.00 10.81 2.66
CA ASP A 375 31.02 9.67 1.74
C ASP A 375 32.22 9.75 0.78
N ARG A 376 32.44 10.93 0.19
CA ARG A 376 33.52 11.17 -0.78
C ARG A 376 34.92 11.17 -0.17
N HIS A 377 35.10 11.88 0.94
CA HIS A 377 36.43 12.20 1.48
C HIS A 377 36.81 11.41 2.72
N LYS A 378 35.87 10.67 3.32
CA LYS A 378 36.10 9.81 4.48
C LYS A 378 36.80 10.58 5.61
N GLU A 379 38.01 10.17 5.99
CA GLU A 379 38.79 10.80 7.07
C GLU A 379 39.20 12.25 6.78
N ALA A 380 39.25 12.67 5.51
CA ALA A 380 39.60 14.03 5.11
C ALA A 380 38.40 14.98 5.05
N ALA A 381 37.18 14.47 5.24
CA ALA A 381 35.95 15.24 5.02
C ALA A 381 35.90 16.55 5.79
N ASP A 382 36.32 16.56 7.06
CA ASP A 382 36.27 17.78 7.89
C ASP A 382 37.22 18.88 7.41
N SER A 383 38.41 18.51 6.91
CA SER A 383 39.35 19.47 6.35
C SER A 383 38.89 20.01 5.00
N GLU A 384 38.34 19.15 4.14
CA GLU A 384 37.80 19.56 2.83
C GLU A 384 36.57 20.46 3.00
N MET A 385 35.64 20.08 3.89
CA MET A 385 34.49 20.90 4.24
C MET A 385 34.90 22.27 4.74
N ALA A 386 35.85 22.34 5.69
CA ALA A 386 36.35 23.61 6.20
C ALA A 386 36.98 24.46 5.09
N GLY A 387 37.73 23.83 4.17
CA GLY A 387 38.33 24.47 3.00
C GLY A 387 37.32 25.16 2.08
N ILE A 388 36.12 24.59 1.95
CA ILE A 388 35.02 25.11 1.13
C ILE A 388 34.19 26.15 1.89
N ILE A 389 33.80 25.86 3.13
CA ILE A 389 32.94 26.75 3.93
C ILE A 389 33.65 28.06 4.24
N PHE A 390 34.94 28.03 4.59
CA PHE A 390 35.68 29.21 5.03
C PHE A 390 35.67 30.39 4.04
N PRO A 391 35.99 30.21 2.74
CA PRO A 391 35.89 31.28 1.76
C PRO A 391 34.46 31.65 1.37
N LEU A 392 33.53 30.70 1.32
CA LEU A 392 32.16 30.94 0.85
C LEU A 392 31.26 31.61 1.90
N PHE A 393 31.43 31.26 3.17
CA PHE A 393 30.57 31.67 4.29
C PHE A 393 31.38 32.34 5.40
N SER A 394 32.33 33.19 5.04
CA SER A 394 33.25 33.87 5.98
C SER A 394 32.55 34.60 7.13
N ASN A 395 31.36 35.15 6.89
CA ASN A 395 30.56 35.84 7.91
C ASN A 395 29.97 34.88 8.97
N ASP A 396 29.80 33.60 8.64
CA ASP A 396 29.13 32.61 9.50
C ASP A 396 30.12 31.79 10.35
N ILE A 397 31.42 31.83 10.04
CA ILE A 397 32.45 30.95 10.65
C ILE A 397 32.49 31.04 12.17
N SER A 398 32.41 32.24 12.74
CA SER A 398 32.46 32.41 14.19
C SER A 398 31.24 31.78 14.88
N THR A 399 30.06 31.93 14.28
CA THR A 399 28.81 31.33 14.75
C THR A 399 28.87 29.81 14.64
N LEU A 400 29.38 29.28 13.52
CA LEU A 400 29.52 27.84 13.28
C LEU A 400 30.48 27.18 14.26
N ILE A 401 31.62 27.81 14.55
CA ILE A 401 32.56 27.29 15.55
C ILE A 401 31.89 27.20 16.92
N ALA A 402 31.20 28.27 17.35
CA ALA A 402 30.50 28.32 18.63
C ALA A 402 29.39 27.26 18.73
N ALA A 403 28.55 27.16 17.70
CA ALA A 403 27.47 26.17 17.63
C ALA A 403 28.01 24.73 17.64
N GLY A 404 29.10 24.47 16.91
CA GLY A 404 29.67 23.13 16.84
C GLY A 404 30.35 22.65 18.11
N GLN A 405 30.90 23.57 18.93
CA GLN A 405 31.54 23.22 20.20
C GLN A 405 30.56 22.70 21.25
N SER A 406 29.34 23.23 21.26
CA SER A 406 28.27 22.83 22.19
C SER A 406 27.41 21.68 21.67
N ASN A 407 27.55 21.29 20.39
CA ASN A 407 26.73 20.26 19.76
C ASN A 407 27.01 18.87 20.36
N GLY A 408 26.03 17.96 20.40
CA GLY A 408 26.22 16.58 20.86
C GLY A 408 26.91 15.67 19.84
N ASN A 409 26.82 15.99 18.55
CA ASN A 409 27.30 15.18 17.44
C ASN A 409 28.84 15.31 17.26
N SER A 410 29.55 14.18 17.21
CA SER A 410 31.01 14.13 17.08
C SER A 410 31.52 14.79 15.80
N ASP A 411 30.77 14.65 14.72
CA ASP A 411 31.21 15.06 13.40
C ASP A 411 31.11 16.57 13.27
N ILE A 412 30.04 17.16 13.82
CA ILE A 412 29.88 18.61 13.93
C ILE A 412 31.01 19.22 14.78
N LYS A 413 31.40 18.56 15.89
CA LYS A 413 32.55 19.01 16.70
C LYS A 413 33.84 18.96 15.92
N SER A 414 34.05 17.91 15.13
CA SER A 414 35.25 17.72 14.32
C SER A 414 35.37 18.79 13.25
N LEU A 415 34.30 19.06 12.50
CA LEU A 415 34.23 20.17 11.54
C LEU A 415 34.51 21.53 12.20
N SER A 416 33.88 21.80 13.36
CA SER A 416 34.12 23.04 14.13
C SER A 416 35.59 23.23 14.52
N LYS A 417 36.28 22.14 14.88
CA LYS A 417 37.72 22.16 15.16
C LYS A 417 38.54 22.51 13.91
N SER A 418 38.20 21.94 12.76
CA SER A 418 38.86 22.26 11.48
C SER A 418 38.67 23.72 11.07
N LEU A 419 37.44 24.24 11.18
CA LEU A 419 37.12 25.65 10.93
C LEU A 419 37.91 26.59 11.86
N LYS A 420 38.02 26.25 13.15
CA LYS A 420 38.79 27.02 14.12
C LYS A 420 40.28 27.09 13.76
N LEU A 421 40.87 25.96 13.37
CA LEU A 421 42.28 25.91 12.94
C LEU A 421 42.52 26.75 11.69
N MET A 422 41.56 26.80 10.75
CA MET A 422 41.67 27.67 9.57
C MET A 422 41.60 29.15 9.94
N LEU A 423 40.69 29.53 10.84
CA LEU A 423 40.56 30.90 11.32
C LEU A 423 41.83 31.39 12.04
N GLU A 424 42.43 30.55 12.89
CA GLU A 424 43.69 30.88 13.57
C GLU A 424 44.83 31.07 12.56
N LYS A 425 44.92 30.22 11.53
CA LYS A 425 45.93 30.35 10.47
C LYS A 425 45.76 31.62 9.63
N SER A 426 44.53 32.02 9.32
CA SER A 426 44.27 33.23 8.54
C SER A 426 44.65 34.50 9.31
N GLN A 427 44.45 34.52 10.63
CA GLN A 427 44.82 35.65 11.49
C GLN A 427 46.34 35.83 11.67
N ILE A 428 47.11 34.74 11.56
CA ILE A 428 48.58 34.79 11.60
C ILE A 428 49.17 35.27 10.27
N SER A 429 48.43 35.08 9.16
CA SER A 429 48.90 35.39 7.80
C SER A 429 48.51 36.79 7.32
N SER A 430 47.65 37.49 8.07
CA SER A 430 47.24 38.88 7.87
C SER A 430 48.06 39.83 8.75
#